data_AF-A0A6J2UMG5-F1
#
_entry.id   AF-A0A6J2UMG5-F1
#
_cell.length_a   1.000
_cell.length_b   1.000
_cell.length_c   1.000
_cell.angle_alpha   90.00
_cell.angle_beta   90.00
_cell.angle_gamma   90.00
#
_symmetry.space_group_name_H-M   'P 1'
#
loop_
_entity.id
_entity.type
_entity.pdbx_description
1 polymer ?
#
loop_
_entity_poly.entity_id
_entity_poly.type
_entity_poly.pdbx_seq_one_letter_code
_entity_poly.pdbx_strand_id
1 'polypeptide(L)'
;MRGAGNQGFVKSVNDANLMFEFLLNGLVIDHDNNVALRDEEMASMRQGRAFLALINDNIPKTAPAMEDLLVTLEDHENSLPQHRFERLILGTAYSAYQVQHQNLESEKKVWGNILGRLANATFVQLRKSS
;
A
#
# COMPACT_ATOMS: atom_id res chain seq x y z
N MET A 1 -24.08 -4.90 7.37
CA MET A 1 -22.96 -4.87 6.40
C MET A 1 -22.92 -3.50 5.74
N ARG A 2 -21.95 -2.64 6.08
CA ARG A 2 -21.72 -1.32 5.46
C ARG A 2 -20.33 -1.37 4.81
N GLY A 3 -20.22 -0.93 3.55
CA GLY A 3 -19.00 -1.00 2.77
C GLY A 3 -17.85 -0.22 3.42
N ALA A 4 -16.85 -0.96 3.90
CA ALA A 4 -15.61 -0.40 4.46
C ALA A 4 -14.60 0.01 3.38
N GLY A 5 -14.86 -0.31 2.11
CA GLY A 5 -13.92 -0.08 1.00
C GLY A 5 -13.76 1.36 0.53
N ASN A 6 -14.38 2.36 1.18
CA ASN A 6 -14.37 3.76 0.72
C ASN A 6 -13.88 4.78 1.75
N GLN A 7 -13.39 4.35 2.93
CA GLN A 7 -12.82 5.25 3.93
C GLN A 7 -11.29 5.06 4.01
N GLY A 8 -10.56 6.16 3.94
CA GLY A 8 -9.12 6.18 4.18
C GLY A 8 -8.79 6.03 5.67
N PHE A 9 -7.59 5.52 5.95
CA PHE A 9 -6.99 5.49 7.27
C PHE A 9 -6.64 6.89 7.76
N VAL A 10 -6.10 7.74 6.88
CA VAL A 10 -5.65 9.07 7.27
C VAL A 10 -6.89 9.95 7.49
N LYS A 11 -7.01 10.61 8.64
CA LYS A 11 -8.06 11.61 8.89
C LYS A 11 -7.48 12.92 9.43
N SER A 12 -6.21 12.88 9.77
CA SER A 12 -5.42 13.97 10.31
C SER A 12 -3.96 13.79 9.91
N VAL A 13 -3.16 14.85 10.04
CA VAL A 13 -1.70 14.78 9.84
C VAL A 13 -1.05 13.75 10.78
N ASN A 14 -1.59 13.59 11.99
CA ASN A 14 -1.09 12.59 12.94
C ASN A 14 -1.29 11.16 12.43
N ASP A 15 -2.42 10.87 11.77
CA ASP A 15 -2.65 9.55 11.17
C ASP A 15 -1.70 9.32 9.98
N ALA A 16 -1.41 10.35 9.18
CA ALA A 16 -0.43 10.25 8.11
C ALA A 16 0.96 9.92 8.68
N ASN A 17 1.40 10.64 9.72
CA ASN A 17 2.66 10.40 10.39
C ASN A 17 2.75 8.98 10.95
N LEU A 18 1.68 8.49 11.58
CA LEU A 18 1.61 7.11 12.08
C LEU A 18 1.71 6.08 10.95
N MET A 19 1.05 6.30 9.81
CA MET A 19 1.18 5.41 8.65
C MET A 19 2.65 5.35 8.17
N PHE A 20 3.33 6.49 8.08
CA PHE A 20 4.74 6.52 7.72
C PHE A 20 5.62 5.81 8.77
N GLU A 21 5.34 6.03 10.06
CA GLU A 21 6.06 5.37 11.15
C GLU A 21 5.91 3.85 11.11
N PHE A 22 4.71 3.34 10.82
CA PHE A 22 4.48 1.89 10.63
C PHE A 22 5.28 1.33 9.44
N LEU A 23 5.34 2.07 8.32
CA LEU A 23 6.11 1.65 7.15
C LEU A 23 7.62 1.69 7.41
N LEU A 24 8.11 2.68 8.16
CA LEU A 24 9.53 2.87 8.47
C LEU A 24 10.05 1.88 9.52
N ASN A 25 9.26 1.55 10.54
CA ASN A 25 9.63 0.56 11.55
C ASN A 25 9.61 -0.89 11.03
N GLY A 26 9.10 -1.08 9.81
CA GLY A 26 9.23 -2.31 9.06
C GLY A 26 7.98 -3.19 9.15
N LEU A 27 7.61 -3.69 7.97
CA LEU A 27 6.58 -4.69 7.80
C LEU A 27 7.21 -6.09 7.79
N VAL A 28 6.45 -7.06 8.27
CA VAL A 28 6.72 -8.49 8.06
C VAL A 28 5.64 -9.02 7.14
N ILE A 29 6.02 -9.76 6.10
CA ILE A 29 5.06 -10.46 5.25
C ILE A 29 5.29 -11.97 5.41
N ASP A 30 4.22 -12.69 5.74
CA ASP A 30 4.28 -14.13 5.89
C ASP A 30 4.17 -14.87 4.54
N HIS A 31 4.25 -16.20 4.59
CA HIS A 31 4.14 -17.06 3.41
C HIS A 31 2.80 -16.97 2.67
N ASP A 32 1.74 -16.53 3.36
CA ASP A 32 0.40 -16.32 2.80
C ASP A 32 0.22 -14.89 2.27
N ASN A 33 1.29 -14.09 2.27
CA ASN A 33 1.32 -12.68 1.91
C ASN A 33 0.52 -11.74 2.84
N ASN A 34 0.20 -12.19 4.07
CA ASN A 34 -0.35 -11.30 5.07
C ASN A 34 0.75 -10.39 5.62
N VAL A 35 0.39 -9.12 5.79
CA VAL A 35 1.26 -8.11 6.35
C VAL A 35 1.02 -8.04 7.86
N ALA A 36 2.10 -8.00 8.63
CA ALA A 36 2.15 -7.67 10.04
C ALA A 36 3.12 -6.51 10.29
N LEU A 37 2.99 -5.87 11.46
CA LEU A 37 3.99 -4.92 11.95
C LEU A 37 5.06 -5.70 12.71
N ARG A 38 6.33 -5.32 12.52
CA ARG A 38 7.44 -5.91 13.27
C ARG A 38 7.39 -5.55 14.75
N ASP A 39 6.94 -4.34 15.05
CA ASP A 39 6.85 -3.80 16.41
C ASP A 39 5.54 -4.26 17.07
N GLU A 40 5.66 -5.02 18.17
CA GLU A 40 4.52 -5.58 18.91
C GLU A 40 3.68 -4.50 19.62
N GLU A 41 4.31 -3.42 20.10
CA GLU A 41 3.60 -2.32 20.73
C GLU A 41 2.71 -1.65 19.69
N MET A 42 3.26 -1.30 18.52
CA MET A 42 2.50 -0.72 17.41
C MET A 42 1.41 -1.66 16.91
N ALA A 43 1.68 -2.97 16.78
CA ALA A 43 0.68 -3.97 16.39
C ALA A 43 -0.50 -4.05 17.38
N SER A 44 -0.23 -3.81 18.67
CA SER A 44 -1.25 -3.80 19.73
C SER A 44 -2.07 -2.51 19.81
N MET A 45 -1.65 -1.43 19.13
CA MET A 45 -2.40 -0.19 19.09
C MET A 45 -3.67 -0.34 18.22
N ARG A 46 -4.72 0.42 18.55
CA ARG A 46 -5.94 0.46 17.73
C ARG A 46 -5.64 0.93 16.30
N GLN A 47 -4.76 1.92 16.16
CA GLN A 47 -4.31 2.43 14.88
C GLN A 47 -3.48 1.41 14.10
N GLY A 48 -2.58 0.67 14.76
CA GLY A 48 -1.82 -0.41 14.12
C GLY A 48 -2.74 -1.50 13.57
N ARG A 49 -3.71 -1.96 14.35
CA ARG A 49 -4.73 -2.92 13.85
C ARG A 49 -5.54 -2.38 12.68
N ALA A 50 -5.92 -1.11 12.71
CA ALA A 50 -6.66 -0.47 11.61
C ALA A 50 -5.80 -0.35 10.33
N PHE A 51 -4.52 -0.04 10.47
CA PHE A 51 -3.55 -0.04 9.38
C PHE A 51 -3.37 -1.45 8.79
N LEU A 52 -3.22 -2.47 9.64
CA LEU A 52 -3.08 -3.86 9.22
C LEU A 52 -4.32 -4.38 8.49
N ALA A 53 -5.53 -4.03 8.96
CA ALA A 53 -6.76 -4.33 8.25
C ALA A 53 -6.78 -3.62 6.87
N LEU A 54 -6.41 -2.34 6.81
CA LEU A 54 -6.35 -1.60 5.55
C LEU A 54 -5.42 -2.27 4.52
N ILE A 55 -4.18 -2.59 4.90
CA ILE A 55 -3.23 -3.17 3.95
C ILE A 55 -3.55 -4.62 3.59
N ASN A 56 -4.14 -5.41 4.49
CA ASN A 56 -4.50 -6.80 4.21
C ASN A 56 -5.79 -6.93 3.41
N ASP A 57 -6.78 -6.07 3.66
CA ASP A 57 -8.08 -6.17 3.01
C ASP A 57 -8.12 -5.43 1.66
N ASN A 58 -7.35 -4.36 1.51
CA ASN A 58 -7.48 -3.45 0.35
C ASN A 58 -6.28 -3.44 -0.60
N ILE A 59 -5.16 -4.07 -0.26
CA ILE A 59 -3.99 -4.13 -1.14
C ILE A 59 -3.86 -5.54 -1.71
N PRO A 60 -3.95 -5.70 -3.06
CA PRO A 60 -3.83 -6.98 -3.72
C PRO A 60 -2.51 -7.68 -3.40
N LYS A 61 -2.58 -8.98 -3.13
CA LYS A 61 -1.41 -9.77 -2.73
C LYS A 61 -0.69 -10.46 -3.88
N THR A 62 -1.36 -10.58 -5.03
CA THR A 62 -0.85 -11.20 -6.25
C THR A 62 -0.50 -10.15 -7.30
N ALA A 63 0.51 -10.41 -8.13
CA ALA A 63 0.90 -9.51 -9.21
C ALA A 63 -0.25 -9.17 -10.19
N PRO A 64 -1.07 -10.11 -10.68
CA PRO A 64 -2.17 -9.78 -11.60
C PRO A 64 -3.21 -8.84 -10.96
N ALA A 65 -3.64 -9.11 -9.73
CA ALA A 65 -4.59 -8.24 -9.06
C ALA A 65 -4.00 -6.86 -8.68
N MET A 66 -2.69 -6.77 -8.43
CA MET A 66 -2.00 -5.50 -8.23
C MET A 66 -1.95 -4.68 -9.53
N GLU A 67 -1.72 -5.37 -10.65
CA GLU A 67 -1.75 -4.77 -11.99
C GLU A 67 -3.15 -4.21 -12.31
N ASP A 68 -4.21 -4.97 -12.02
CA ASP A 68 -5.59 -4.50 -12.18
C ASP A 68 -5.86 -3.25 -11.32
N LEU A 69 -5.42 -3.24 -10.06
CA LEU A 69 -5.52 -2.07 -9.20
C LEU A 69 -4.76 -0.88 -9.80
N LEU A 70 -3.53 -1.08 -10.26
CA LEU A 70 -2.70 -0.03 -10.85
C LEU A 70 -3.36 0.59 -12.08
N VAL A 71 -3.89 -0.22 -12.99
CA VAL A 71 -4.63 0.27 -14.17
C VAL A 71 -5.79 1.16 -13.73
N THR A 72 -6.55 0.75 -12.70
CA THR A 72 -7.67 1.57 -12.21
C THR A 72 -7.21 2.89 -11.62
N LEU A 73 -6.00 2.99 -11.06
CA LEU A 73 -5.43 4.19 -10.44
C LEU A 73 -4.75 5.12 -11.44
N GLU A 74 -4.27 4.60 -12.57
CA GLU A 74 -3.66 5.36 -13.66
C GLU A 74 -4.71 6.12 -14.50
N ASP A 75 -5.95 5.63 -14.58
CA ASP A 75 -7.05 6.16 -15.40
C ASP A 75 -7.69 7.47 -14.87
N HIS A 76 -6.93 8.31 -14.14
CA HIS A 76 -7.47 9.48 -13.45
C HIS A 76 -6.81 10.78 -13.93
N GLU A 77 -7.57 11.56 -14.72
CA GLU A 77 -7.18 12.91 -15.15
C GLU A 77 -7.03 13.86 -13.95
N ASN A 78 -7.88 13.72 -12.93
CA ASN A 78 -7.90 14.54 -11.72
C ASN A 78 -7.08 13.93 -10.57
N SER A 79 -6.85 14.74 -9.51
CA SER A 79 -6.25 14.26 -8.26
C SER A 79 -7.09 13.14 -7.64
N LEU A 80 -6.42 12.07 -7.20
CA LEU A 80 -7.10 10.93 -6.58
C LEU A 80 -7.78 11.33 -5.26
N PRO A 81 -8.97 10.79 -4.96
CA PRO A 81 -9.53 10.90 -3.63
C PRO A 81 -8.61 10.18 -2.64
N GLN A 82 -8.56 10.69 -1.40
CA GLN A 82 -7.57 10.31 -0.41
C GLN A 82 -7.42 8.80 -0.18
N HIS A 83 -8.52 8.05 -0.06
CA HIS A 83 -8.47 6.60 0.13
C HIS A 83 -7.81 5.85 -1.05
N ARG A 84 -7.92 6.36 -2.29
CA ARG A 84 -7.26 5.79 -3.46
C ARG A 84 -5.79 6.18 -3.50
N PHE A 85 -5.46 7.39 -3.07
CA PHE A 85 -4.09 7.81 -2.90
C PHE A 85 -3.37 6.97 -1.83
N GLU A 86 -4.01 6.70 -0.70
CA GLU A 86 -3.47 5.78 0.32
C GLU A 86 -3.22 4.37 -0.25
N ARG A 87 -4.16 3.83 -1.04
CA ARG A 87 -3.96 2.54 -1.73
C ARG A 87 -2.78 2.56 -2.68
N LEU A 88 -2.56 3.67 -3.38
CA LEU A 88 -1.42 3.84 -4.27
C LEU A 88 -0.09 3.81 -3.51
N ILE A 89 0.00 4.51 -2.37
CA ILE A 89 1.18 4.51 -1.49
C ILE A 89 1.43 3.10 -0.92
N LEU A 90 0.39 2.46 -0.37
CA LEU A 90 0.52 1.14 0.24
C LEU A 90 0.83 0.04 -0.79
N GLY A 91 0.25 0.13 -1.99
CA GLY A 91 0.59 -0.75 -3.11
C GLY A 91 2.05 -0.60 -3.53
N THR A 92 2.58 0.63 -3.52
CA THR A 92 3.99 0.92 -3.79
C THR A 92 4.88 0.26 -2.73
N ALA A 93 4.58 0.47 -1.44
CA ALA A 93 5.34 -0.13 -0.34
C ALA A 93 5.32 -1.67 -0.37
N TYR A 94 4.14 -2.26 -0.60
CA TYR A 94 3.98 -3.71 -0.72
C TYR A 94 4.78 -4.28 -1.91
N SER A 95 4.72 -3.62 -3.07
CA SER A 95 5.47 -4.05 -4.25
C SER A 95 6.98 -3.96 -4.05
N ALA A 96 7.46 -2.94 -3.32
CA ALA A 96 8.87 -2.84 -2.94
C ALA A 96 9.31 -4.00 -2.04
N TYR A 97 8.45 -4.40 -1.10
CA TYR A 97 8.72 -5.58 -0.28
C TYR A 97 8.79 -6.86 -1.13
N GLN A 98 7.85 -7.04 -2.06
CA GLN A 98 7.83 -8.21 -2.93
C GLN A 98 9.11 -8.32 -3.78
N VAL A 99 9.59 -7.22 -4.38
CA VAL A 99 10.87 -7.21 -5.11
C VAL A 99 12.03 -7.73 -4.25
N GLN A 100 12.05 -7.42 -2.96
CA GLN A 100 13.11 -7.86 -2.04
C GLN A 100 13.00 -9.34 -1.63
N HIS A 101 11.79 -9.88 -1.53
CA HIS A 101 11.53 -11.19 -0.90
C HIS A 101 11.28 -12.33 -1.89
N GLN A 102 11.02 -12.02 -3.16
CA GLN A 102 10.88 -13.06 -4.17
C GLN A 102 12.21 -13.77 -4.45
N ASN A 103 12.19 -15.08 -4.62
CA ASN A 103 13.39 -15.87 -4.91
C ASN A 103 13.66 -15.97 -6.41
N LEU A 104 12.60 -16.02 -7.24
CA LEU A 104 12.74 -16.16 -8.69
C LEU A 104 12.95 -14.79 -9.33
N GLU A 105 13.98 -14.68 -10.17
CA GLU A 105 14.28 -13.45 -10.91
C GLU A 105 13.12 -13.01 -11.83
N SER A 106 12.34 -13.96 -12.36
CA SER A 106 11.14 -13.65 -13.13
C SER A 106 10.08 -12.95 -12.28
N GLU A 107 9.88 -13.37 -11.03
CA GLU A 107 8.91 -12.76 -10.11
C GLU A 107 9.40 -11.40 -9.63
N LYS A 108 10.69 -11.27 -9.31
CA LYS A 108 11.30 -9.97 -8.99
C LYS A 108 11.11 -8.97 -10.13
N LYS A 109 11.27 -9.40 -11.38
CA LYS A 109 11.07 -8.55 -12.56
C LYS A 109 9.62 -8.10 -12.70
N VAL A 110 8.66 -9.01 -12.50
CA VAL A 110 7.22 -8.67 -12.53
C VAL A 110 6.89 -7.63 -11.46
N TRP A 111 7.27 -7.87 -10.21
CA TRP A 111 7.03 -6.93 -9.12
C TRP A 111 7.82 -5.62 -9.27
N GLY A 112 9.02 -5.66 -9.87
CA GLY A 112 9.83 -4.48 -10.16
C GLY A 112 9.17 -3.55 -11.18
N ASN A 113 8.56 -4.12 -12.22
CA ASN A 113 7.79 -3.34 -13.19
C ASN A 113 6.55 -2.69 -12.55
N ILE A 114 5.81 -3.46 -11.74
CA ILE A 114 4.65 -2.97 -10.98
C ILE A 114 5.06 -1.83 -10.05
N LEU A 115 6.15 -2.02 -9.29
CA LEU A 115 6.70 -1.02 -8.37
C LEU A 115 7.06 0.28 -9.11
N GLY A 116 7.77 0.18 -10.24
CA GLY A 116 8.17 1.36 -11.01
C GLY A 116 6.98 2.18 -11.48
N ARG A 117 5.92 1.53 -11.94
CA ARG A 117 4.69 2.21 -12.37
C ARG A 117 3.90 2.80 -11.21
N LEU A 118 3.75 2.08 -10.09
CA LEU A 118 3.13 2.60 -8.88
C LEU A 118 3.86 3.83 -8.31
N ALA A 119 5.20 3.80 -8.32
CA ALA A 119 6.02 4.94 -7.91
C ALA A 119 5.83 6.15 -8.85
N ASN A 120 5.80 5.91 -10.15
CA ASN A 120 5.52 6.97 -11.14
C ASN A 120 4.12 7.57 -10.95
N ALA A 121 3.09 6.73 -10.80
CA ALA A 121 1.73 7.18 -10.53
C ALA A 121 1.64 7.99 -9.23
N THR A 122 2.36 7.57 -8.18
CA THR A 122 2.48 8.32 -6.92
C THR A 122 3.05 9.72 -7.16
N PHE A 123 4.17 9.81 -7.89
CA PHE A 123 4.81 11.09 -8.19
C PHE A 123 3.90 12.02 -9.01
N VAL A 124 3.21 11.48 -10.01
CA VAL A 124 2.23 12.23 -10.81
C VAL A 124 1.13 12.81 -9.93
N GLN A 125 0.59 12.02 -9.01
CA GLN A 125 -0.49 12.47 -8.12
C GLN A 125 -0.02 13.53 -7.12
N LEU A 126 1.19 13.37 -6.56
CA LEU A 126 1.80 14.39 -5.70
C LEU A 126 1.95 15.74 -6.40
N ARG A 127 2.31 15.74 -7.69
CA ARG A 127 2.42 16.98 -8.49
C ARG A 127 1.06 17.63 -8.73
N LYS A 128 -0.03 16.87 -8.81
CA LYS A 128 -1.40 17.41 -9.00
C LYS A 128 -1.98 17.98 -7.71
N SER A 129 -1.45 17.60 -6.54
CA SER A 129 -1.89 18.10 -5.23
C SER A 129 -1.15 19.35 -4.74
N SER A 130 -0.12 19.78 -5.47
CA SER A 130 0.70 20.98 -5.21
C SER A 130 0.19 22.19 -5.97
#